data_AF-A6DQC2-F1
#
_entry.id   AF-A6DQC2-F1
#
_cell.length_a   1.000
_cell.length_b   1.000
_cell.length_c   1.000
_cell.angle_alpha   90.00
_cell.angle_beta   90.00
_cell.angle_gamma   90.00
#
_symmetry.space_group_name_H-M   'P 1'
#
loop_
_entity.id
_entity.type
_entity.pdbx_description
1 polymer ?
#
loop_
_entity_poly.entity_id
_entity_poly.type
_entity_poly.pdbx_seq_one_letter_code
_entity_poly.pdbx_strand_id
1 'polypeptide(L)'
;MKEVTTKYNLIMTAAVILYYLLLSPLGNAETPMLLIEEWYPNDEVKAFMIALRCFMIAVVLSMFIIHSLWNRLIVSLTDCREIDLAESYALMLLFNVLIGGSHF
;
A
#
# COMPACT_ATOMS: atom_id res chain seq x y z
N MET A 1 24.32 9.46 -2.77
CA MET A 1 22.84 9.59 -2.68
C MET A 1 22.31 10.09 -4.02
N LYS A 2 21.34 9.42 -4.65
CA LYS A 2 20.64 9.93 -5.84
C LYS A 2 19.91 11.23 -5.45
N GLU A 3 20.03 12.29 -6.24
CA GLU A 3 19.36 13.56 -5.92
C GLU A 3 17.84 13.36 -5.85
N VAL A 4 17.26 13.80 -4.74
CA VAL A 4 15.83 13.74 -4.51
C VAL A 4 15.24 15.07 -4.95
N THR A 5 14.57 15.07 -6.10
CA THR A 5 13.89 16.27 -6.58
C THR A 5 12.65 16.56 -5.74
N THR A 6 12.32 17.83 -5.53
CA THR A 6 11.11 18.25 -4.79
C THR A 6 9.84 17.64 -5.38
N LYS A 7 9.78 17.53 -6.72
CA LYS A 7 8.67 16.88 -7.43
C LYS A 7 8.51 15.42 -7.03
N TYR A 8 9.62 14.69 -6.89
CA TYR A 8 9.59 13.30 -6.49
C TYR A 8 9.05 13.12 -5.08
N ASN A 9 9.53 13.92 -4.12
CA ASN A 9 9.02 13.88 -2.74
C ASN A 9 7.53 14.17 -2.69
N LEU A 10 7.07 15.16 -3.46
CA LEU A 10 5.66 15.52 -3.49
C LEU A 10 4.80 14.37 -4.04
N ILE A 11 5.26 13.69 -5.10
CA ILE A 11 4.59 12.52 -5.68
C ILE A 11 4.58 11.34 -4.70
N MET A 12 5.72 11.02 -4.08
CA MET A 12 5.80 9.88 -3.15
C MET A 12 4.99 10.12 -1.88
N THR A 13 5.01 11.34 -1.33
CA THR A 13 4.16 11.71 -0.19
C THR A 13 2.68 11.60 -0.55
N ALA A 14 2.28 12.08 -1.74
CA ALA A 14 0.92 11.92 -2.21
C ALA A 14 0.52 10.44 -2.40
N ALA A 15 1.43 9.61 -2.92
CA ALA A 15 1.22 8.17 -3.07
C ALA A 15 1.04 7.47 -1.71
N VAL A 16 1.81 7.84 -0.70
CA VAL A 16 1.67 7.33 0.67
C VAL A 16 0.33 7.75 1.28
N ILE A 17 -0.05 9.02 1.16
CA ILE A 17 -1.36 9.52 1.65
C ILE A 17 -2.50 8.77 0.96
N LEU A 18 -2.44 8.61 -0.36
CA LEU A 18 -3.45 7.89 -1.14
C LEU A 18 -3.54 6.42 -0.71
N TYR A 19 -2.40 5.77 -0.48
CA TYR A 19 -2.36 4.40 0.02
C TYR A 19 -3.11 4.26 1.36
N TYR A 20 -2.85 5.15 2.33
CA TYR A 20 -3.57 5.14 3.61
C TYR A 20 -5.08 5.40 3.45
N LEU A 21 -5.46 6.35 2.59
CA LEU A 21 -6.87 6.63 2.32
C LEU A 21 -7.61 5.43 1.71
N LEU A 22 -6.95 4.70 0.81
CA LEU A 22 -7.52 3.51 0.17
C LEU A 22 -7.68 2.32 1.13
N LEU A 23 -6.81 2.23 2.15
CA LEU A 23 -6.89 1.19 3.17
C LEU A 23 -7.79 1.54 4.35
N SER A 24 -8.05 2.83 4.59
CA SER A 24 -8.96 3.31 5.63
C SER A 24 -10.31 2.54 5.70
N PRO A 25 -11.05 2.34 4.59
CA PRO A 25 -12.31 1.61 4.64
C PRO A 25 -12.16 0.09 4.89
N LEU A 26 -10.94 -0.45 4.88
CA LEU A 26 -10.62 -1.87 5.11
C LEU A 26 -10.09 -2.14 6.53
N GLY A 27 -9.98 -1.11 7.38
CA GLY A 27 -9.48 -1.25 8.76
C GLY A 27 -10.49 -1.89 9.71
N ASN A 28 -10.00 -2.42 10.84
CA ASN A 28 -10.82 -2.99 11.91
C ASN A 28 -11.76 -1.92 12.48
N ALA A 29 -13.02 -1.90 12.03
CA ALA A 29 -14.09 -1.20 12.71
C ALA A 29 -14.58 -2.06 13.89
N GLU A 30 -14.87 -1.44 15.04
CA GLU A 30 -15.41 -2.10 16.24
C GLU A 30 -16.79 -2.72 16.00
N THR A 31 -17.47 -2.30 14.92
CA THR A 31 -18.59 -2.98 14.29
C THR A 31 -18.12 -3.61 12.97
N PRO A 32 -18.48 -4.87 12.65
CA PRO A 32 -17.97 -5.59 11.47
C PRO A 32 -18.41 -4.97 10.12
N MET A 33 -19.20 -3.90 10.16
CA MET A 33 -19.68 -3.21 8.98
C MET A 33 -18.58 -2.27 8.47
N LEU A 34 -18.04 -2.57 7.29
CA LEU A 34 -17.03 -1.72 6.66
C LEU A 34 -17.64 -0.34 6.41
N LEU A 35 -16.83 0.73 6.51
CA LEU A 35 -17.27 2.11 6.21
C LEU A 35 -17.94 2.25 4.83
N ILE A 36 -17.61 1.34 3.92
CA ILE A 36 -18.19 1.28 2.58
C ILE A 36 -19.59 0.66 2.53
N GLU A 37 -19.92 -0.20 3.49
CA GLU A 37 -21.25 -0.77 3.67
C GLU A 37 -22.22 0.28 4.22
N GLU A 38 -21.74 1.26 5.01
CA GLU A 38 -22.57 2.42 5.39
C GLU A 38 -22.93 3.30 4.19
N TRP A 39 -22.04 3.43 3.20
CA TRP A 39 -22.29 4.22 1.99
C TRP A 39 -23.18 3.47 0.99
N TYR A 40 -23.19 2.13 1.04
CA TYR A 40 -23.99 1.27 0.17
C TYR A 40 -24.77 0.21 0.97
N PRO A 41 -25.70 0.61 1.84
CA PRO A 41 -26.34 -0.28 2.82
C PRO A 41 -27.28 -1.32 2.19
N ASN A 42 -27.64 -1.17 0.92
CA ASN A 42 -28.56 -2.05 0.19
C ASN A 42 -27.90 -2.76 -1.00
N ASP A 43 -26.57 -2.67 -1.16
CA ASP A 43 -25.86 -3.22 -2.31
C ASP A 43 -24.48 -3.77 -1.90
N GLU A 44 -24.51 -4.94 -1.25
CA GLU A 44 -23.33 -5.68 -0.79
C GLU A 44 -22.35 -5.97 -1.93
N VAL A 45 -22.86 -6.24 -3.13
CA VAL A 45 -22.02 -6.53 -4.31
C VAL A 45 -21.24 -5.28 -4.70
N LYS A 46 -21.88 -4.11 -4.71
CA LYS A 46 -21.21 -2.85 -5.02
C LYS A 46 -20.20 -2.45 -3.94
N ALA A 47 -20.54 -2.63 -2.67
CA ALA A 47 -19.63 -2.41 -1.54
C ALA A 47 -18.36 -3.27 -1.69
N PHE A 48 -18.53 -4.58 -1.94
CA PHE A 48 -17.43 -5.51 -2.19
C PHE A 48 -16.59 -5.14 -3.41
N MET A 49 -17.21 -4.76 -4.52
CA MET A 49 -16.49 -4.38 -5.74
C MET A 49 -15.64 -3.13 -5.55
N ILE A 50 -16.09 -2.16 -4.75
CA ILE A 50 -15.29 -0.97 -4.46
C ILE A 50 -14.16 -1.31 -3.47
N ALA A 51 -14.44 -2.09 -2.42
CA ALA A 51 -13.41 -2.59 -1.50
C ALA A 51 -12.29 -3.34 -2.26
N LEU A 52 -12.65 -4.22 -3.19
CA LEU A 52 -11.70 -4.95 -4.04
C LEU A 52 -10.86 -4.00 -4.92
N ARG A 53 -11.48 -2.97 -5.50
CA ARG A 53 -10.74 -1.96 -6.28
C ARG A 53 -9.77 -1.17 -5.41
N CYS A 54 -10.21 -0.72 -4.24
CA CYS A 54 -9.36 -0.02 -3.28
C CYS A 54 -8.16 -0.89 -2.88
N PHE A 55 -8.40 -2.16 -2.60
CA PHE A 55 -7.35 -3.13 -2.29
C PHE A 55 -6.35 -3.30 -3.44
N MET A 56 -6.82 -3.51 -4.68
CA MET A 56 -5.93 -3.63 -5.85
C MET A 56 -5.08 -2.38 -6.05
N ILE A 57 -5.66 -1.18 -5.93
CA ILE A 57 -4.91 0.08 -6.07
C ILE A 57 -3.89 0.23 -4.93
N ALA A 58 -4.25 -0.14 -3.70
CA ALA A 58 -3.34 -0.09 -2.56
C ALA A 58 -2.13 -1.01 -2.76
N VAL A 59 -2.32 -2.22 -3.31
CA VAL A 59 -1.23 -3.16 -3.66
C VAL A 59 -0.28 -2.57 -4.69
N VAL A 60 -0.83 -1.93 -5.73
CA VAL A 60 0.01 -1.29 -6.77
C VAL A 60 0.82 -0.13 -6.15
N LEU A 61 0.18 0.71 -5.33
CA LEU A 61 0.87 1.84 -4.68
C LEU A 61 1.97 1.37 -3.71
N SER A 62 1.69 0.37 -2.87
CA SER A 62 2.69 -0.15 -1.92
C SER A 62 3.89 -0.75 -2.62
N MET A 63 3.69 -1.44 -3.75
CA MET A 63 4.77 -1.95 -4.59
C MET A 63 5.69 -0.82 -5.09
N PHE A 64 5.12 0.29 -5.58
CA PHE A 64 5.91 1.47 -5.98
C PHE A 64 6.64 2.14 -4.80
N ILE A 65 5.99 2.19 -3.63
CA ILE A 65 6.58 2.73 -2.40
C ILE A 65 7.77 1.89 -1.95
N ILE A 66 7.63 0.56 -1.89
CA ILE A 66 8.70 -0.36 -1.50
C ILE A 66 9.84 -0.32 -2.50
N HIS A 67 9.55 -0.37 -3.80
CA HIS A 67 10.56 -0.26 -4.85
C HIS A 67 11.38 1.02 -4.71
N SER A 68 10.68 2.15 -4.51
CA SER A 68 11.28 3.45 -4.28
C SER A 68 12.17 3.47 -3.04
N LEU A 69 11.64 3.03 -1.90
CA LEU A 69 12.35 3.03 -0.62
C LEU A 69 13.58 2.11 -0.67
N TRP A 70 13.45 0.93 -1.26
CA TRP A 70 14.56 0.00 -1.37
C TRP A 70 15.69 0.58 -2.21
N ASN A 71 15.39 0.96 -3.46
CA ASN A 71 16.41 1.40 -4.41
C ASN A 71 17.05 2.74 -4.06
N ARG A 72 16.41 3.55 -3.21
CA ARG A 72 16.94 4.85 -2.79
C ARG A 72 17.52 4.85 -1.39
N LEU A 73 16.82 4.28 -0.42
CA LEU A 73 17.26 4.29 0.98
C LEU A 73 18.13 3.07 1.28
N ILE A 74 17.63 1.85 1.03
CA ILE A 74 18.35 0.63 1.41
C ILE A 74 19.64 0.48 0.60
N VAL A 75 19.58 0.60 -0.73
CA VAL A 75 20.76 0.51 -1.60
C VAL A 75 21.78 1.65 -1.35
N SER A 76 21.37 2.77 -0.77
CA SER A 76 22.32 3.85 -0.45
C SER A 76 22.93 3.73 0.94
N LEU A 77 22.23 3.07 1.88
CA LEU A 77 22.70 2.83 3.24
C LEU A 77 23.40 1.46 3.39
N THR A 78 23.21 0.56 2.43
CA THR A 78 23.76 -0.80 2.41
C THR A 78 24.29 -1.09 1.01
N ASP A 79 25.31 -1.94 0.88
CA ASP A 79 25.80 -2.44 -0.43
C ASP A 79 24.85 -3.51 -1.05
N CYS A 80 23.56 -3.43 -0.76
CA CYS A 80 22.54 -4.29 -1.37
C CYS A 80 22.31 -3.91 -2.84
N ARG A 81 21.90 -4.88 -3.66
CA ARG A 81 21.54 -4.64 -5.05
C ARG A 81 20.20 -3.89 -5.18
N GLU A 82 20.07 -3.15 -6.28
CA GLU A 82 18.77 -2.64 -6.72
C GLU A 82 17.82 -3.82 -7.03
N ILE A 83 16.55 -3.59 -6.74
CA ILE A 83 15.47 -4.55 -7.00
C ILE A 83 14.57 -4.06 -8.11
N ASP A 84 13.98 -4.98 -8.85
CA ASP A 84 12.97 -4.65 -9.84
C ASP A 84 11.56 -4.51 -9.21
N LEU A 85 10.57 -4.28 -10.06
CA LEU A 85 9.18 -4.17 -9.65
C LEU A 85 8.61 -5.51 -9.15
N ALA A 86 8.97 -6.64 -9.77
CA ALA A 86 8.50 -7.96 -9.36
C ALA A 86 9.02 -8.36 -7.97
N GLU A 87 10.29 -8.05 -7.69
CA GLU A 87 10.94 -8.24 -6.40
C GLU A 87 10.32 -7.34 -5.33
N SER A 88 9.95 -6.11 -5.70
CA SER A 88 9.26 -5.18 -4.81
C SER A 88 7.86 -5.68 -4.43
N TYR A 89 7.16 -6.30 -5.38
CA TYR A 89 5.89 -6.98 -5.11
C TYR A 89 6.07 -8.20 -4.19
N ALA A 90 7.10 -9.02 -4.43
CA ALA A 90 7.41 -10.16 -3.56
C ALA A 90 7.73 -9.71 -2.13
N LEU A 91 8.51 -8.64 -1.96
CA LEU A 91 8.78 -8.02 -0.66
C LEU A 91 7.50 -7.47 -0.02
N MET A 92 6.62 -6.84 -0.79
CA MET A 92 5.33 -6.37 -0.29
C MET A 92 4.48 -7.51 0.27
N LEU A 93 4.40 -8.63 -0.44
CA LEU A 93 3.69 -9.82 0.03
C LEU A 93 4.33 -10.39 1.29
N LEU A 94 5.66 -10.49 1.32
CA LEU A 94 6.41 -10.94 2.49
C LEU A 94 6.10 -10.06 3.72
N PHE A 95 6.16 -8.73 3.58
CA PHE A 95 5.83 -7.81 4.67
C PHE A 95 4.39 -7.95 5.13
N ASN A 96 3.42 -8.10 4.20
CA ASN A 96 2.03 -8.32 4.58
C ASN A 96 1.81 -9.66 5.29
N VAL A 97 2.51 -10.73 4.90
CA VAL A 97 2.43 -12.02 5.60
C VAL A 97 3.07 -11.93 6.98
N LEU A 98 4.22 -11.29 7.12
CA LEU A 98 4.91 -11.12 8.40
C LEU A 98 4.14 -10.21 9.37
N ILE A 99 3.57 -9.12 8.88
CA ILE A 99 2.81 -8.15 9.69
C ILE A 99 1.40 -8.67 9.94
N GLY A 100 0.70 -9.15 8.91
CA GLY A 100 -0.65 -9.72 9.02
C GLY A 100 -0.69 -11.01 9.82
N GLY A 101 0.37 -11.83 9.77
CA GLY A 101 0.52 -13.02 10.62
C GLY A 101 0.71 -12.72 12.11
N SER A 102 1.03 -11.47 12.48
CA SER A 102 1.15 -11.05 13.89
C SER A 102 -0.17 -10.55 14.49
N HIS A 103 -1.23 -10.47 13.68
CA HIS A 103 -2.58 -10.05 14.09
C HIS A 103 -3.61 -11.20 14.13
N PHE A 104 -3.17 -12.46 13.96
CA PHE A 104 -3.96 -13.68 14.17
C PHE A 104 -3.55 -14.41 15.45
#